data_AF-A0A953MWK0-F1
#
_entry.id   AF-A0A953MWK0-F1
#
_cell.length_a   1.000
_cell.length_b   1.000
_cell.length_c   1.000
_cell.angle_alpha   90.00
_cell.angle_beta   90.00
_cell.angle_gamma   90.00
#
_symmetry.space_group_name_H-M   'P 1'
#
loop_
_entity.id
_entity.type
_entity.pdbx_description
1 polymer ?
#
loop_
_entity_poly.entity_id
_entity_poly.type
_entity_poly.pdbx_seq_one_letter_code
_entity_poly.pdbx_strand_id
1 'polypeptide(L)'
;MIRSTMSPAQVAALARKEVGQVVRHAETKHAALLQQCPPPDSKELLVRSGHCTTTKGIQWIYVITATQGRTTIYPLLWYPTTRGVCAMQVDAEGPASFFQAHVMDRYLQRYLKGGTLMNALREFHLHNYAKIFHPDDYKNNPHNYVAASDDGYVVGELQREKALVYFRTFYDERAGKRRFGELRAALYWQVVWHKVRLARVPRRDTPHIAWGRGYDLKLAA
;
A
#
# COMPACT_ATOMS: atom_id res chain seq x y z
N MET A 1 -15.94 -12.17 -4.87
CA MET A 1 -16.32 -11.11 -5.83
C MET A 1 -16.68 -9.82 -5.07
N ILE A 2 -16.17 -8.68 -5.53
CA ILE A 2 -16.51 -7.34 -5.02
C ILE A 2 -17.67 -6.80 -5.85
N ARG A 3 -18.68 -6.23 -5.19
CA ARG A 3 -19.82 -5.59 -5.86
C ARG A 3 -19.66 -4.07 -5.80
N SER A 4 -20.13 -3.37 -6.83
CA SER A 4 -20.05 -1.90 -6.92
C SER A 4 -20.77 -1.15 -5.78
N THR A 5 -21.70 -1.80 -5.10
CA THR A 5 -22.45 -1.27 -3.95
C THR A 5 -21.78 -1.52 -2.60
N MET A 6 -20.69 -2.29 -2.54
CA MET A 6 -19.99 -2.53 -1.28
C MET A 6 -19.30 -1.25 -0.79
N SER A 7 -19.49 -0.94 0.49
CA SER A 7 -18.72 0.10 1.16
C SER A 7 -17.24 -0.28 1.24
N PRO A 8 -16.31 0.69 1.31
CA PRO A 8 -14.89 0.37 1.44
C PRO A 8 -14.56 -0.47 2.68
N ALA A 9 -15.30 -0.33 3.78
CA ALA A 9 -15.14 -1.19 4.96
C ALA A 9 -15.48 -2.67 4.67
N GLN A 10 -16.55 -2.93 3.92
CA GLN A 10 -16.90 -4.29 3.49
C GLN A 10 -15.84 -4.85 2.53
N VAL A 11 -15.34 -4.02 1.60
CA VAL A 11 -14.26 -4.43 0.70
C VAL A 11 -12.99 -4.76 1.49
N ALA A 12 -12.61 -3.95 2.47
CA ALA A 12 -11.43 -4.19 3.31
C ALA A 12 -11.57 -5.48 4.13
N ALA A 13 -12.75 -5.74 4.70
CA ALA A 13 -13.03 -6.97 5.42
C ALA A 13 -12.91 -8.21 4.51
N LEU A 14 -13.41 -8.13 3.27
CA LEU A 14 -13.27 -9.19 2.27
C LEU A 14 -11.80 -9.38 1.87
N ALA A 15 -11.12 -8.29 1.55
CA ALA A 15 -9.73 -8.26 1.10
C ALA A 15 -8.79 -8.92 2.14
N ARG A 16 -9.00 -8.62 3.43
CA ARG A 16 -8.23 -9.23 4.54
C ARG A 16 -8.42 -10.74 4.67
N LYS A 17 -9.57 -11.30 4.28
CA LYS A 17 -9.78 -12.76 4.27
C LYS A 17 -9.03 -13.44 3.13
N GLU A 18 -8.72 -12.71 2.08
CA GLU A 18 -8.17 -13.24 0.83
C GLU A 18 -6.67 -12.96 0.66
N VAL A 19 -6.13 -11.98 1.38
CA VAL A 19 -4.74 -11.53 1.26
C VAL A 19 -3.72 -12.67 1.44
N GLY A 20 -4.03 -13.67 2.27
CA GLY A 20 -3.19 -14.86 2.44
C GLY A 20 -3.01 -15.69 1.15
N GLN A 21 -3.99 -15.71 0.25
CA GLN A 21 -3.84 -16.35 -1.06
C GLN A 21 -2.86 -15.57 -1.94
N VAL A 22 -2.92 -14.23 -1.90
CA VAL A 22 -2.03 -13.34 -2.66
C VAL A 22 -0.59 -13.48 -2.17
N VAL A 23 -0.40 -13.52 -0.85
CA VAL A 23 0.91 -13.72 -0.22
C VAL A 23 1.54 -15.04 -0.67
N ARG A 24 0.80 -16.16 -0.56
CA ARG A 24 1.29 -17.48 -1.01
C ARG A 24 1.58 -17.51 -2.50
N HIS A 25 0.73 -16.90 -3.32
CA HIS A 25 0.95 -16.83 -4.77
C HIS A 25 2.27 -16.11 -5.09
N ALA A 26 2.49 -14.94 -4.49
CA ALA A 26 3.69 -14.15 -4.70
C ALA A 26 4.95 -14.87 -4.16
N GLU A 27 4.85 -15.53 -3.02
CA GLU A 27 5.92 -16.37 -2.46
C GLU A 27 6.34 -17.48 -3.42
N THR A 28 5.38 -18.28 -3.93
CA THR A 28 5.69 -19.34 -4.91
C THR A 28 6.28 -18.77 -6.20
N LYS A 29 5.67 -17.70 -6.74
CA LYS A 29 6.09 -17.11 -8.01
C LYS A 29 7.46 -16.44 -7.94
N HIS A 30 7.84 -15.94 -6.77
CA HIS A 30 9.10 -15.22 -6.57
C HIS A 30 10.04 -15.94 -5.60
N ALA A 31 9.96 -17.28 -5.50
CA ALA A 31 10.82 -18.07 -4.62
C ALA A 31 12.33 -17.78 -4.83
N ALA A 32 12.76 -17.56 -6.08
CA ALA A 32 14.14 -17.18 -6.39
C ALA A 32 14.54 -15.83 -5.76
N LEU A 33 13.62 -14.87 -5.63
CA LEU A 33 13.88 -13.59 -4.98
C LEU A 33 14.17 -13.75 -3.48
N LEU A 34 13.52 -14.72 -2.82
CA LEU A 34 13.78 -15.01 -1.41
C LEU A 34 15.20 -15.56 -1.21
N GLN A 35 15.67 -16.39 -2.14
CA GLN A 35 17.03 -16.94 -2.13
C GLN A 35 18.09 -15.88 -2.47
N GLN A 36 17.74 -14.92 -3.33
CA GLN A 36 18.60 -13.81 -3.74
C GLN A 36 18.49 -12.60 -2.80
N CYS A 37 17.80 -12.73 -1.66
CA CYS A 37 17.58 -11.60 -0.78
C CYS A 37 18.94 -11.05 -0.29
N PRO A 38 19.22 -9.74 -0.49
CA PRO A 38 20.47 -9.15 -0.04
C PRO A 38 20.68 -9.34 1.47
N PRO A 39 21.92 -9.50 1.96
CA PRO A 39 22.20 -9.73 3.38
C PRO A 39 21.87 -8.49 4.25
N PRO A 40 21.74 -8.64 5.59
CA PRO A 40 21.26 -7.60 6.51
C PRO A 40 21.99 -6.25 6.49
N ASP A 41 23.25 -6.25 6.08
CA ASP A 41 24.17 -5.11 5.97
C ASP A 41 24.18 -4.46 4.58
N SER A 42 23.54 -5.09 3.58
CA SER A 42 23.44 -4.55 2.23
C SER A 42 22.46 -3.38 2.14
N LYS A 43 22.75 -2.43 1.24
CA LYS A 43 21.83 -1.34 0.83
C LYS A 43 21.05 -1.67 -0.43
N GLU A 44 21.31 -2.82 -1.05
CA GLU A 44 20.63 -3.24 -2.27
C GLU A 44 19.14 -3.49 -2.01
N LEU A 45 18.31 -3.02 -2.94
CA LEU A 45 16.86 -3.20 -2.92
C LEU A 45 16.44 -3.84 -4.24
N LEU A 46 15.99 -5.09 -4.15
CA LEU A 46 15.38 -5.79 -5.27
C LEU A 46 13.87 -5.57 -5.23
N VAL A 47 13.29 -5.09 -6.33
CA VAL A 47 11.83 -4.86 -6.44
C VAL A 47 11.28 -5.67 -7.61
N ARG A 48 10.15 -6.35 -7.40
CA ARG A 48 9.35 -6.99 -8.45
C ARG A 48 7.87 -6.69 -8.22
N SER A 49 7.07 -6.87 -9.27
CA SER A 49 5.61 -6.77 -9.20
C SER A 49 4.94 -7.92 -9.91
N GLY A 50 3.69 -8.17 -9.58
CA GLY A 50 2.87 -9.17 -10.26
C GLY A 50 1.38 -9.00 -10.02
N HIS A 51 0.63 -9.90 -10.62
CA HIS A 51 -0.81 -9.94 -10.60
C HIS A 51 -1.28 -11.28 -10.04
N CYS A 52 -2.36 -11.26 -9.26
CA CYS A 52 -2.98 -12.46 -8.72
C CYS A 52 -4.50 -12.32 -8.83
N THR A 53 -5.17 -13.33 -9.38
CA THR A 53 -6.63 -13.48 -9.25
C THR A 53 -6.89 -14.53 -8.19
N THR A 54 -7.58 -14.16 -7.10
CA THR A 54 -7.91 -15.15 -6.07
C THR A 54 -9.00 -16.10 -6.56
N THR A 55 -9.16 -17.23 -5.88
CA THR A 55 -10.22 -18.22 -6.14
C THR A 55 -11.64 -17.61 -6.16
N LYS A 56 -11.86 -16.47 -5.48
CA LYS A 56 -13.12 -15.72 -5.48
C LYS A 56 -13.25 -14.70 -6.62
N GLY A 57 -12.36 -14.75 -7.61
CA GLY A 57 -12.32 -13.87 -8.78
C GLY A 57 -11.88 -12.43 -8.45
N ILE A 58 -11.19 -12.22 -7.33
CA ILE A 58 -10.75 -10.87 -6.92
C ILE A 58 -9.39 -10.57 -7.54
N GLN A 59 -9.28 -9.43 -8.20
CA GLN A 59 -8.07 -8.99 -8.90
C GLN A 59 -7.14 -8.24 -7.96
N TRP A 60 -5.88 -8.68 -7.90
CA TRP A 60 -4.84 -8.08 -7.09
C TRP A 60 -3.62 -7.77 -7.93
N ILE A 61 -2.95 -6.70 -7.53
CA ILE A 61 -1.59 -6.37 -7.90
C ILE A 61 -0.79 -6.47 -6.61
N TYR A 62 0.45 -6.91 -6.71
CA TYR A 62 1.35 -6.87 -5.57
C TYR A 62 2.71 -6.36 -6.00
N VAL A 63 3.38 -5.70 -5.06
CA VAL A 63 4.81 -5.42 -5.13
C VAL A 63 5.49 -6.30 -4.10
N ILE A 64 6.61 -6.88 -4.47
CA ILE A 64 7.47 -7.64 -3.56
C ILE A 64 8.86 -7.00 -3.58
N THR A 65 9.39 -6.75 -2.38
CA THR A 65 10.73 -6.20 -2.19
C THR A 65 11.59 -7.20 -1.44
N ALA A 66 12.88 -7.25 -1.75
CA ALA A 66 13.88 -7.98 -0.99
C ALA A 66 15.07 -7.07 -0.69
N THR A 67 15.37 -6.90 0.60
CA THR A 67 16.47 -6.07 1.10
C THR A 67 16.80 -6.47 2.54
N GLN A 68 18.06 -6.37 2.94
CA GLN A 68 18.48 -6.54 4.34
C GLN A 68 17.99 -7.81 5.04
N GLY A 69 18.08 -8.95 4.35
CA GLY A 69 17.70 -10.27 4.82
C GLY A 69 16.18 -10.47 4.94
N ARG A 70 15.38 -9.57 4.36
CA ARG A 70 13.93 -9.57 4.43
C ARG A 70 13.30 -9.45 3.06
N THR A 71 12.29 -10.28 2.83
CA THR A 71 11.39 -10.14 1.70
C THR A 71 10.00 -9.74 2.18
N THR A 72 9.42 -8.69 1.59
CA THR A 72 8.14 -8.11 2.00
C THR A 72 7.20 -8.00 0.80
N ILE A 73 5.93 -8.38 0.96
CA ILE A 73 4.89 -8.21 -0.05
C ILE A 73 3.93 -7.09 0.36
N TYR A 74 3.57 -6.25 -0.60
CA TYR A 74 2.56 -5.20 -0.47
C TYR A 74 1.39 -5.53 -1.41
N PRO A 75 0.27 -6.07 -0.89
CA PRO A 75 -0.90 -6.40 -1.69
C PRO A 75 -1.78 -5.17 -1.93
N LEU A 76 -2.09 -4.91 -3.19
CA LEU A 76 -3.04 -3.89 -3.64
C LEU A 76 -4.20 -4.55 -4.36
N LEU A 77 -5.37 -4.43 -3.76
CA LEU A 77 -6.63 -4.74 -4.41
C LEU A 77 -7.05 -3.54 -5.28
N TRP A 78 -7.57 -3.79 -6.48
CA TRP A 78 -8.27 -2.76 -7.26
C TRP A 78 -9.63 -3.28 -7.71
N TYR A 79 -10.58 -2.37 -7.90
CA TYR A 79 -11.93 -2.74 -8.33
C TYR A 79 -12.65 -1.55 -8.99
N PRO A 80 -13.46 -1.81 -10.02
CA PRO A 80 -14.33 -0.79 -10.60
C PRO A 80 -15.51 -0.49 -9.67
N THR A 81 -15.93 0.76 -9.66
CA THR A 81 -17.17 1.25 -9.04
C THR A 81 -17.99 1.99 -10.08
N THR A 82 -19.20 2.42 -9.72
CA THR A 82 -20.02 3.29 -10.60
C THR A 82 -19.37 4.65 -10.86
N ARG A 83 -18.38 5.07 -10.06
CA ARG A 83 -17.71 6.37 -10.17
C ARG A 83 -16.32 6.31 -10.81
N GLY A 84 -15.81 5.11 -11.09
CA GLY A 84 -14.44 4.91 -11.57
C GLY A 84 -13.71 3.80 -10.81
N VAL A 85 -12.38 3.74 -10.98
CA VAL A 85 -11.55 2.68 -10.40
C VAL A 85 -11.06 3.09 -9.01
N CYS A 86 -11.27 2.22 -8.03
CA CYS A 86 -10.70 2.40 -6.70
C CYS A 86 -9.57 1.41 -6.45
N ALA A 87 -8.66 1.75 -5.53
CA ALA A 87 -7.64 0.84 -5.06
C ALA A 87 -7.58 0.79 -3.54
N MET A 88 -7.15 -0.34 -2.99
CA MET A 88 -7.03 -0.57 -1.57
C MET A 88 -5.79 -1.39 -1.28
N GLN A 89 -4.83 -0.79 -0.56
CA GLN A 89 -3.70 -1.52 -0.03
C GLN A 89 -4.11 -2.08 1.34
N VAL A 90 -3.91 -3.38 1.49
CA VAL A 90 -4.16 -4.09 2.75
C VAL A 90 -2.81 -4.49 3.31
N ASP A 91 -2.47 -3.89 4.44
CA ASP A 91 -1.19 -4.09 5.12
C ASP A 91 -1.32 -5.12 6.24
N ALA A 92 -0.17 -5.68 6.65
CA ALA A 92 -0.11 -6.64 7.75
C ALA A 92 -0.50 -6.00 9.09
N GLU A 93 -0.12 -4.73 9.26
CA GLU A 93 -0.35 -3.92 10.45
C GLU A 93 -1.11 -2.63 10.10
N GLY A 94 -2.02 -2.21 10.98
CA GLY A 94 -2.74 -0.94 10.82
C GLY A 94 -4.01 -0.97 9.96
N PRO A 95 -4.57 0.23 9.71
CA PRO A 95 -5.73 0.43 8.84
C PRO A 95 -5.39 0.17 7.37
N ALA A 96 -6.38 -0.24 6.56
CA ALA A 96 -6.18 -0.35 5.12
C ALA A 96 -6.17 1.04 4.47
N SER A 97 -5.34 1.22 3.45
CA SER A 97 -5.21 2.47 2.71
C SER A 97 -6.13 2.45 1.50
N PHE A 98 -7.18 3.29 1.53
CA PHE A 98 -8.18 3.36 0.47
C PHE A 98 -7.96 4.57 -0.44
N PHE A 99 -7.78 4.32 -1.72
CA PHE A 99 -7.64 5.31 -2.78
C PHE A 99 -8.98 5.46 -3.51
N GLN A 100 -9.59 6.63 -3.37
CA GLN A 100 -10.83 6.97 -4.06
C GLN A 100 -10.64 7.12 -5.56
N ALA A 101 -11.74 6.98 -6.32
CA ALA A 101 -11.75 7.07 -7.77
C ALA A 101 -11.03 8.31 -8.30
N HIS A 102 -11.35 9.51 -7.81
CA HIS A 102 -10.71 10.74 -8.29
C HIS A 102 -9.23 10.88 -7.90
N VAL A 103 -8.79 10.20 -6.83
CA VAL A 103 -7.35 10.11 -6.50
C VAL A 103 -6.66 9.16 -7.48
N MET A 104 -7.28 8.01 -7.74
CA MET A 104 -6.81 7.05 -8.74
C MET A 104 -6.75 7.66 -10.14
N ASP A 105 -7.73 8.47 -10.53
CA ASP A 105 -7.76 9.14 -11.84
C ASP A 105 -6.50 9.99 -12.07
N ARG A 106 -5.97 10.66 -11.02
CA ARG A 106 -4.74 11.44 -11.13
C ARG A 106 -3.52 10.57 -11.41
N TYR A 107 -3.45 9.39 -10.79
CA TYR A 107 -2.37 8.44 -11.06
C TYR A 107 -2.55 7.76 -12.43
N LEU A 108 -3.78 7.35 -12.77
CA LEU A 108 -4.09 6.73 -14.05
C LEU A 108 -3.80 7.67 -15.22
N GLN A 109 -4.10 8.96 -15.11
CA GLN A 109 -3.69 9.98 -16.10
C GLN A 109 -2.17 9.98 -16.35
N ARG A 110 -1.36 9.72 -15.33
CA ARG A 110 0.11 9.71 -15.44
C ARG A 110 0.66 8.43 -16.04
N TYR A 111 0.11 7.26 -15.68
CA TYR A 111 0.69 5.97 -16.05
C TYR A 111 -0.04 5.28 -17.22
N LEU A 112 -1.26 5.69 -17.56
CA LEU A 112 -2.00 5.03 -18.62
C LEU A 112 -1.35 5.27 -19.98
N LYS A 113 -0.82 6.46 -20.28
CA LYS A 113 -0.02 6.85 -21.48
C LYS A 113 0.03 5.84 -22.66
N GLY A 114 -1.13 5.44 -23.20
CA GLY A 114 -1.26 4.48 -24.32
C GLY A 114 -1.15 2.98 -24.00
N GLY A 115 -0.91 2.60 -22.75
CA GLY A 115 -0.91 1.23 -22.23
C GLY A 115 -2.26 0.76 -21.65
N THR A 116 -2.24 -0.39 -21.00
CA THR A 116 -3.44 -1.01 -20.40
C THR A 116 -3.70 -0.48 -18.99
N LEU A 117 -4.97 -0.51 -18.55
CA LEU A 117 -5.35 -0.19 -17.16
C LEU A 117 -4.55 -1.02 -16.14
N MET A 118 -4.35 -2.31 -16.42
CA MET A 118 -3.61 -3.20 -15.53
C MET A 118 -2.14 -2.75 -15.37
N ASN A 119 -1.49 -2.34 -16.46
CA ASN A 119 -0.14 -1.79 -16.40
C ASN A 119 -0.11 -0.47 -15.63
N ALA A 120 -1.07 0.43 -15.86
CA ALA A 120 -1.16 1.70 -15.15
C ALA A 120 -1.34 1.52 -13.63
N LEU A 121 -2.16 0.56 -13.20
CA LEU A 121 -2.34 0.20 -11.80
C LEU A 121 -1.08 -0.44 -11.19
N ARG A 122 -0.33 -1.20 -11.99
CA ARG A 122 0.96 -1.77 -11.59
C ARG A 122 2.03 -0.70 -11.38
N GLU A 123 2.16 0.25 -12.31
CA GLU A 123 3.05 1.41 -12.18
C GLU A 123 2.66 2.24 -10.97
N PHE A 124 1.35 2.54 -10.81
CA PHE A 124 0.85 3.18 -9.60
C PHE A 124 1.37 2.47 -8.36
N HIS A 125 1.16 1.16 -8.24
CA HIS A 125 1.56 0.43 -7.04
C HIS A 125 3.09 0.40 -6.84
N LEU A 126 3.88 0.25 -7.91
CA LEU A 126 5.34 0.27 -7.86
C LEU A 126 5.91 1.57 -7.28
N HIS A 127 5.24 2.70 -7.51
CA HIS A 127 5.64 4.01 -6.97
C HIS A 127 4.96 4.37 -5.63
N ASN A 128 4.07 3.50 -5.15
CA ASN A 128 3.20 3.83 -4.03
C ASN A 128 3.09 2.75 -2.95
N TYR A 129 3.66 1.56 -3.14
CA TYR A 129 3.52 0.45 -2.18
C TYR A 129 4.04 0.82 -0.78
N ALA A 130 5.14 1.56 -0.74
CA ALA A 130 5.77 2.08 0.47
C ALA A 130 5.20 3.48 0.76
N LYS A 131 4.70 3.66 1.99
CA LYS A 131 4.14 4.92 2.47
C LYS A 131 4.51 5.12 3.92
N ILE A 132 4.70 6.39 4.28
CA ILE A 132 4.83 6.79 5.68
C ILE A 132 3.74 7.78 5.98
N PHE A 133 3.10 7.54 7.12
CA PHE A 133 1.97 8.31 7.59
C PHE A 133 2.44 9.30 8.64
N HIS A 134 1.99 10.54 8.51
CA HIS A 134 2.19 11.59 9.50
C HIS A 134 0.82 12.17 9.88
N PRO A 135 0.57 12.44 11.17
CA PRO A 135 -0.58 13.24 11.58
C PRO A 135 -0.55 14.58 10.86
N ASP A 136 -1.70 15.05 10.41
CA ASP A 136 -1.87 16.33 9.73
C ASP A 136 -3.23 16.91 10.12
N ASP A 137 -3.35 18.24 10.09
CA ASP A 137 -4.58 18.95 10.44
C ASP A 137 -5.45 19.27 9.22
N TYR A 138 -5.30 18.56 8.09
CA TYR A 138 -6.08 18.79 6.88
C TYR A 138 -7.55 19.13 7.16
N LYS A 139 -8.02 20.26 6.63
CA LYS A 139 -9.38 20.80 6.92
C LYS A 139 -9.65 21.01 8.42
N ASN A 140 -8.64 21.42 9.17
CA ASN A 140 -8.66 21.65 10.62
C ASN A 140 -9.12 20.42 11.43
N ASN A 141 -8.80 19.21 10.96
CA ASN A 141 -9.17 17.97 11.63
C ASN A 141 -7.91 17.22 12.11
N PRO A 142 -7.66 17.12 13.44
CA PRO A 142 -6.46 16.50 14.00
C PRO A 142 -6.40 14.97 13.85
N HIS A 143 -7.47 14.34 13.35
CA HIS A 143 -7.50 12.90 13.06
C HIS A 143 -7.12 12.58 11.61
N ASN A 144 -6.67 13.58 10.86
CA ASN A 144 -6.22 13.38 9.49
C ASN A 144 -4.76 12.97 9.43
N TYR A 145 -4.45 12.32 8.32
CA TYR A 145 -3.11 11.82 8.05
C TYR A 145 -2.72 12.19 6.62
N VAL A 146 -1.48 12.61 6.48
CA VAL A 146 -0.79 12.70 5.20
C VAL A 146 0.11 11.47 5.05
N ALA A 147 0.16 10.93 3.84
CA ALA A 147 1.15 9.94 3.48
C ALA A 147 1.99 10.39 2.29
N ALA A 148 3.30 10.16 2.40
CA ALA A 148 4.26 10.39 1.31
C ALA A 148 4.47 9.11 0.50
N SER A 149 4.65 9.29 -0.81
CA SER A 149 4.97 8.24 -1.79
C SER A 149 5.94 8.80 -2.85
N ASP A 150 6.51 7.93 -3.69
CA ASP A 150 7.50 8.34 -4.70
C ASP A 150 6.92 9.30 -5.74
N ASP A 151 5.60 9.28 -5.97
CA ASP A 151 4.96 10.12 -6.98
C ASP A 151 4.00 11.19 -6.45
N GLY A 152 4.00 11.40 -5.13
CA GLY A 152 3.36 12.57 -4.54
C GLY A 152 2.99 12.38 -3.08
N TYR A 153 2.07 13.22 -2.64
CA TYR A 153 1.52 13.20 -1.30
C TYR A 153 0.02 12.93 -1.40
N VAL A 154 -0.48 12.04 -0.55
CA VAL A 154 -1.91 11.78 -0.42
C VAL A 154 -2.35 12.12 0.99
N VAL A 155 -3.50 12.79 1.10
CA VAL A 155 -4.08 13.18 2.38
C VAL A 155 -5.41 12.50 2.54
N GLY A 156 -5.65 11.99 3.74
CA GLY A 156 -6.85 11.24 4.04
C GLY A 156 -7.31 11.37 5.48
N GLU A 157 -8.52 10.88 5.70
CA GLU A 157 -9.17 10.84 7.00
C GLU A 157 -9.06 9.43 7.56
N LEU A 158 -8.61 9.29 8.82
CA LEU A 158 -8.69 8.02 9.52
C LEU A 158 -10.14 7.77 9.95
N GLN A 159 -10.71 6.67 9.46
CA GLN A 159 -11.97 6.12 9.93
C GLN A 159 -11.64 5.00 10.93
N ARG A 160 -11.35 5.38 12.18
CA ARG A 160 -10.78 4.48 13.21
C ARG A 160 -11.61 3.22 13.41
N GLU A 161 -12.93 3.37 13.55
CA GLU A 161 -13.86 2.24 13.75
C GLU A 161 -13.82 1.24 12.58
N LYS A 162 -13.56 1.72 11.37
CA LYS A 162 -13.48 0.91 10.15
C LYS A 162 -12.08 0.38 9.87
N ALA A 163 -11.08 0.80 10.67
CA ALA A 163 -9.66 0.55 10.43
C ALA A 163 -9.28 0.84 8.97
N LEU A 164 -9.57 2.07 8.52
CA LEU A 164 -9.34 2.55 7.16
C LEU A 164 -8.81 3.98 7.17
N VAL A 165 -7.82 4.26 6.31
CA VAL A 165 -7.43 5.63 5.93
C VAL A 165 -8.01 5.92 4.56
N TYR A 166 -8.90 6.92 4.48
CA TYR A 166 -9.57 7.31 3.24
C TYR A 166 -8.79 8.43 2.58
N PHE A 167 -7.92 8.11 1.63
CA PHE A 167 -7.21 9.12 0.86
C PHE A 167 -8.19 9.86 -0.07
N ARG A 168 -8.26 11.17 0.13
CA ARG A 168 -9.22 12.08 -0.51
C ARG A 168 -8.54 13.09 -1.42
N THR A 169 -7.27 13.37 -1.22
CA THR A 169 -6.60 14.45 -1.95
C THR A 169 -5.23 13.99 -2.37
N PHE A 170 -4.90 14.27 -3.62
CA PHE A 170 -3.58 14.05 -4.18
C PHE A 170 -2.89 15.39 -4.42
N TYR A 171 -1.64 15.49 -4.01
CA TYR A 171 -0.73 16.58 -4.31
C TYR A 171 0.48 16.02 -5.07
N ASP A 172 0.88 16.69 -6.15
CA ASP A 172 2.19 16.40 -6.74
C ASP A 172 3.32 16.72 -5.74
N GLU A 173 4.54 16.28 -6.07
CA GLU A 173 5.69 16.42 -5.18
C GLU A 173 5.94 17.88 -4.78
N ARG A 174 5.85 18.82 -5.71
CA ARG A 174 6.16 20.24 -5.44
C ARG A 174 5.11 20.87 -4.53
N ALA A 175 3.83 20.63 -4.82
CA ALA A 175 2.71 21.13 -4.03
C ALA A 175 2.69 20.51 -2.63
N GLY A 176 2.96 19.20 -2.54
CA GLY A 176 3.03 18.49 -1.27
C GLY A 176 4.20 18.95 -0.40
N LYS A 177 5.42 19.09 -0.96
CA LYS A 177 6.58 19.63 -0.22
C LYS A 177 6.29 21.03 0.33
N ARG A 178 5.65 21.89 -0.45
CA ARG A 178 5.27 23.24 0.00
C ARG A 178 4.31 23.23 1.19
N ARG A 179 3.37 22.27 1.20
CA ARG A 179 2.33 22.19 2.23
C ARG A 179 2.78 21.46 3.50
N PHE A 180 3.48 20.34 3.33
CA PHE A 180 3.76 19.39 4.42
C PHE A 180 5.25 19.28 4.78
N GLY A 181 6.13 19.97 4.04
CA GLY A 181 7.57 19.81 4.15
C GLY A 181 8.10 18.52 3.51
N GLU A 182 9.36 18.21 3.81
CA GLU A 182 10.08 17.07 3.23
C GLU A 182 9.81 15.76 3.97
N LEU A 183 8.64 15.16 3.70
CA LEU A 183 8.28 13.84 4.26
C LEU A 183 8.89 12.66 3.48
N ARG A 184 9.55 12.89 2.34
CA ARG A 184 10.12 11.82 1.49
C ARG A 184 11.37 11.18 2.06
N ALA A 185 12.21 11.95 2.75
CA ALA A 185 13.37 11.41 3.45
C ALA A 185 12.98 10.34 4.48
N ALA A 186 11.73 10.37 4.96
CA ALA A 186 11.19 9.35 5.84
C ALA A 186 11.17 7.96 5.18
N LEU A 187 10.99 7.82 3.85
CA LEU A 187 10.89 6.50 3.19
C LEU A 187 12.13 5.63 3.42
N TYR A 188 13.30 6.26 3.60
CA TYR A 188 14.53 5.58 4.00
C TYR A 188 14.46 5.01 5.43
N TRP A 189 13.74 5.66 6.35
CA TRP A 189 13.47 5.14 7.70
C TRP A 189 12.50 3.96 7.70
N GLN A 190 11.71 3.76 6.65
CA GLN A 190 10.80 2.61 6.57
C GLN A 190 11.56 1.28 6.60
N VAL A 191 12.77 1.24 6.00
CA VAL A 191 13.68 0.09 6.07
C VAL A 191 14.09 -0.22 7.51
N VAL A 192 14.38 0.82 8.31
CA VAL A 192 14.70 0.68 9.74
C VAL A 192 13.48 0.20 10.51
N TRP A 193 12.31 0.81 10.27
CA TRP A 193 11.06 0.47 10.96
C TRP A 193 10.57 -0.94 10.67
N HIS A 194 10.82 -1.47 9.46
CA HIS A 194 10.52 -2.86 9.15
C HIS A 194 11.19 -3.80 10.16
N LYS A 195 12.44 -3.56 10.57
CA LYS A 195 13.15 -4.41 11.55
C LYS A 195 12.50 -4.42 12.95
N VAL A 196 11.66 -3.43 13.25
CA VAL A 196 10.97 -3.33 14.55
C VAL A 196 9.73 -4.22 14.57
N ARG A 197 9.81 -5.32 15.34
CA ARG A 197 8.64 -6.13 15.69
C ARG A 197 7.81 -5.36 16.70
N LEU A 198 6.57 -5.05 16.33
CA LEU A 198 5.61 -4.52 17.27
C LEU A 198 4.92 -5.67 18.00
N ALA A 199 4.54 -5.43 19.25
CA ALA A 199 3.60 -6.32 19.93
C ALA A 199 2.33 -6.47 19.06
N ARG A 200 1.60 -7.57 19.22
CA ARG A 200 0.32 -7.75 18.50
C ARG A 200 -0.68 -6.71 19.00
N VAL A 201 -0.72 -5.56 18.34
CA VAL A 201 -1.69 -4.48 18.61
C VAL A 201 -2.87 -4.63 17.65
N PRO A 202 -4.13 -4.46 18.12
CA PRO A 202 -5.28 -4.40 17.22
C PRO A 202 -5.09 -3.34 16.12
N ARG A 203 -5.55 -3.63 14.89
CA ARG A 203 -5.32 -2.78 13.70
C ARG A 203 -5.70 -1.31 13.87
N ARG A 204 -6.77 -1.05 14.62
CA ARG A 204 -7.29 0.31 14.89
C ARG A 204 -6.45 1.08 15.92
N ASP A 205 -5.60 0.36 16.66
CA ASP A 205 -4.79 0.86 17.76
C ASP A 205 -3.28 0.82 17.41
N THR A 206 -2.93 0.27 16.23
CA THR A 206 -1.57 0.29 15.68
C THR A 206 -1.09 1.74 15.56
N PRO A 207 0.12 2.10 16.03
CA PRO A 207 0.64 3.45 15.90
C PRO A 207 0.92 3.78 14.42
N HIS A 208 0.70 5.04 14.02
CA HIS A 208 0.76 5.46 12.62
C HIS A 208 2.12 5.25 11.94
N ILE A 209 3.21 5.32 12.70
CA ILE A 209 4.58 5.00 12.25
C ILE A 209 4.74 3.55 11.74
N ALA A 210 3.78 2.69 12.04
CA ALA A 210 3.77 1.28 11.64
C ALA A 210 2.76 0.95 10.55
N TRP A 211 2.00 1.93 10.06
CA TRP A 211 1.05 1.72 8.96
C TRP A 211 1.79 1.60 7.63
N GLY A 212 1.15 1.00 6.61
CA GLY A 212 1.78 0.82 5.29
C GLY A 212 2.80 -0.31 5.24
N ARG A 213 2.89 -1.14 6.28
CA ARG A 213 3.82 -2.28 6.34
C ARG A 213 3.25 -3.49 5.60
N GLY A 214 4.00 -3.97 4.62
CA GLY A 214 3.67 -5.19 3.90
C GLY A 214 3.80 -6.46 4.76
N TYR A 215 3.49 -7.60 4.17
CA TYR A 215 3.59 -8.93 4.77
C TYR A 215 5.01 -9.48 4.60
N ASP A 216 5.62 -9.88 5.70
CA ASP A 216 6.90 -10.55 5.66
C ASP A 216 6.77 -11.96 5.13
N LEU A 217 7.59 -12.27 4.15
CA LEU A 217 7.87 -13.64 3.77
C LEU A 217 9.04 -14.14 4.59
N LYS A 218 8.85 -15.28 5.22
CA LYS A 218 9.95 -16.05 5.81
C LYS A 218 10.27 -17.18 4.85
N LEU A 219 11.56 -17.43 4.61
CA LEU A 219 11.95 -18.77 4.18
C LEU A 219 11.45 -19.75 5.25
N ALA A 220 10.69 -20.76 4.85
CA ALA A 220 10.43 -21.90 5.73
C ALA A 220 11.81 -22.44 6.16
N ALA A 221 12.04 -22.46 7.48
CA ALA A 221 13.26 -23.02 8.05
C ALA A 221 13.31 -24.54 7.81
#